data_AF-A0A9X4SIQ3-F1
#
_entry.id   AF-A0A9X4SIQ3-F1
#
_cell.length_a   1.000
_cell.length_b   1.000
_cell.length_c   1.000
_cell.angle_alpha   90.00
_cell.angle_beta   90.00
_cell.angle_gamma   90.00
#
_symmetry.space_group_name_H-M   'P 1'
#
loop_
_entity.id
_entity.type
_entity.pdbx_description
1 polymer ?
#
loop_
_entity_poly.entity_id
_entity_poly.type
_entity_poly.pdbx_seq_one_letter_code
_entity_poly.pdbx_strand_id
1 'polypeptide(L)'
;MKINQCTKFILTLTTLVILTACSSGGNNSDDNNTPQTITIDKPVTGYLISETNGTLQTQNISSQDLTSITINDINIPLTLENGACCEEFENVKIGIYEPLNYVYQVGIPTTNEIPSTGEVEYQGKSIYREESNNNTPIIIAGEVYLVADFGNKNIRGEIYHFKNGEEIPYNIINFKDVKIEQSGFKGEIISINMGENQEPIETTGNTEGKFYGPNAGELGGIARFNDKSSVVYAAKEVPENN
;
A
#
# COMPACT_ATOMS: atom_id res chain seq x y z
N MET A 1 -29.30 45.85 -27.75
CA MET A 1 -28.77 44.47 -27.60
C MET A 1 -29.84 43.66 -26.89
N LYS A 2 -30.22 42.51 -27.44
CA LYS A 2 -31.48 41.80 -27.17
C LYS A 2 -31.64 41.36 -25.71
N ILE A 3 -32.81 41.66 -25.16
CA ILE A 3 -33.41 41.06 -23.97
C ILE A 3 -34.08 39.76 -24.41
N ASN A 4 -33.92 38.67 -23.66
CA ASN A 4 -34.87 37.55 -23.68
C ASN A 4 -35.08 37.03 -22.25
N GLN A 5 -36.28 37.32 -21.74
CA GLN A 5 -36.95 36.60 -20.67
C GLN A 5 -37.30 35.18 -21.15
N CYS A 6 -37.41 34.23 -20.24
CA CYS A 6 -38.47 33.23 -20.36
C CYS A 6 -38.94 32.76 -18.98
N THR A 7 -40.25 32.68 -18.87
CA THR A 7 -41.07 32.79 -17.67
C THR A 7 -41.40 31.41 -17.09
N LYS A 8 -41.59 31.38 -15.76
CA LYS A 8 -42.17 30.28 -14.98
C LYS A 8 -43.57 29.91 -15.50
N PHE A 9 -43.91 28.63 -15.49
CA PHE A 9 -45.31 28.20 -15.37
C PHE A 9 -45.47 27.29 -14.16
N ILE A 10 -46.26 27.78 -13.21
CA ILE A 10 -46.77 27.08 -12.04
C ILE A 10 -48.04 26.35 -12.50
N LEU A 11 -48.21 25.10 -12.10
CA LEU A 11 -49.54 24.49 -12.03
C LEU A 11 -49.65 23.64 -10.78
N THR A 12 -50.30 24.19 -9.76
CA THR A 12 -50.81 23.47 -8.59
C THR A 12 -52.13 22.81 -8.95
N LEU A 13 -52.29 21.52 -8.64
CA LEU A 13 -53.60 20.90 -8.51
C LEU A 13 -53.66 20.04 -7.25
N THR A 14 -54.61 20.40 -6.39
CA THR A 14 -54.91 19.85 -5.08
C THR A 14 -55.73 18.55 -5.13
N THR A 15 -55.52 17.74 -4.08
CA THR A 15 -56.44 16.79 -3.40
C THR A 15 -56.94 15.55 -4.16
N LEU A 16 -56.68 14.35 -3.62
CA LEU A 16 -57.60 13.67 -2.69
C LEU A 16 -56.93 12.44 -2.04
N VAL A 17 -57.10 12.26 -0.73
CA VAL A 17 -56.77 11.02 -0.01
C VAL A 17 -57.92 10.03 -0.23
N ILE A 18 -57.60 8.80 -0.66
CA ILE A 18 -58.47 7.63 -0.48
C ILE A 18 -57.59 6.51 0.08
N LEU A 19 -57.83 6.15 1.34
CA LEU A 19 -57.43 4.89 1.95
C LEU A 19 -58.33 3.78 1.39
N THR A 20 -57.76 2.65 0.94
CA THR A 20 -58.29 1.30 1.23
C THR A 20 -57.42 0.15 0.69
N ALA A 21 -57.25 -0.84 1.57
CA ALA A 21 -57.16 -2.28 1.35
C ALA A 21 -55.87 -2.93 0.81
N CYS A 22 -55.29 -3.80 1.65
CA CYS A 22 -54.53 -4.98 1.24
C CYS A 22 -55.41 -5.94 0.43
N SER A 23 -54.90 -6.47 -0.69
CA SER A 23 -55.19 -7.86 -1.10
C SER A 23 -54.14 -8.40 -2.07
N SER A 24 -53.78 -9.67 -1.85
CA SER A 24 -52.90 -10.57 -2.60
C SER A 24 -52.95 -10.53 -4.14
N GLY A 25 -51.81 -10.85 -4.78
CA GLY A 25 -51.80 -11.57 -6.07
C GLY A 25 -50.65 -11.28 -7.05
N GLY A 26 -49.60 -12.11 -7.00
CA GLY A 26 -48.85 -12.72 -8.13
C GLY A 26 -48.39 -11.93 -9.38
N ASN A 27 -47.06 -11.97 -9.61
CA ASN A 27 -46.28 -11.97 -10.86
C ASN A 27 -46.64 -11.01 -12.01
N ASN A 28 -45.77 -10.05 -12.32
CA ASN A 28 -44.81 -10.14 -13.43
C ASN A 28 -43.90 -8.90 -13.48
N SER A 29 -42.61 -9.16 -13.73
CA SER A 29 -41.61 -8.32 -14.40
C SER A 29 -41.66 -6.79 -14.22
N ASP A 30 -40.77 -6.28 -13.37
CA ASP A 30 -40.28 -4.89 -13.46
C ASP A 30 -38.74 -4.89 -13.50
N ASP A 31 -38.22 -4.46 -14.66
CA ASP A 31 -36.85 -4.00 -14.87
C ASP A 31 -36.58 -2.79 -13.96
N ASN A 32 -35.87 -3.00 -12.85
CA ASN A 32 -35.29 -1.91 -12.08
C ASN A 32 -33.80 -1.79 -12.42
N ASN A 33 -33.51 -1.13 -13.54
CA ASN A 33 -32.20 -0.56 -13.83
C ASN A 33 -32.00 0.68 -12.94
N THR A 34 -31.74 0.42 -11.66
CA THR A 34 -31.10 1.39 -10.77
C THR A 34 -29.60 1.22 -11.03
N PRO A 35 -28.83 2.26 -11.38
CA PRO A 35 -27.38 2.15 -11.40
C PRO A 35 -26.92 1.89 -9.96
N GLN A 36 -26.74 0.62 -9.62
CA GLN A 36 -25.93 0.26 -8.47
C GLN A 36 -24.52 0.67 -8.85
N THR A 37 -24.04 1.78 -8.30
CA THR A 37 -22.61 1.98 -8.15
C THR A 37 -22.15 0.87 -7.22
N ILE A 38 -21.68 -0.24 -7.79
CA ILE A 38 -21.04 -1.32 -7.04
C ILE A 38 -19.72 -0.74 -6.56
N THR A 39 -19.71 -0.13 -5.37
CA THR A 39 -18.49 0.01 -4.59
C THR A 39 -18.10 -1.40 -4.20
N ILE A 40 -17.20 -2.00 -4.98
CA ILE A 40 -16.49 -3.20 -4.54
C ILE A 40 -15.68 -2.74 -3.33
N ASP A 41 -16.12 -3.10 -2.14
CA ASP A 41 -15.34 -2.98 -0.91
C ASP A 41 -14.04 -3.76 -1.13
N LYS A 42 -12.96 -3.04 -1.43
CA LYS A 42 -11.63 -3.63 -1.60
C LYS A 42 -10.87 -3.34 -0.32
N PRO A 43 -11.03 -4.18 0.72
CA PRO A 43 -10.46 -3.89 2.02
C PRO A 43 -8.94 -3.75 1.89
N VAL A 44 -8.45 -2.56 2.19
CA VAL A 44 -7.03 -2.27 2.23
C VAL A 44 -6.51 -2.65 3.60
N THR A 45 -5.34 -3.29 3.62
CA THR A 45 -4.60 -3.55 4.86
C THR A 45 -3.16 -3.11 4.69
N GLY A 46 -2.49 -2.85 5.81
CA GLY A 46 -1.09 -2.54 5.76
C GLY A 46 -0.51 -2.25 7.13
N TYR A 47 0.62 -1.56 7.10
CA TYR A 47 1.43 -1.26 8.25
C TYR A 47 1.76 0.23 8.31
N LEU A 48 1.78 0.73 9.54
CA LEU A 48 2.23 2.07 9.89
C LEU A 48 3.40 1.96 10.85
N ILE A 49 4.51 2.60 10.52
CA ILE A 49 5.66 2.81 11.39
C ILE A 49 5.61 4.26 11.88
N SER A 50 5.64 4.43 13.19
CA SER A 50 5.67 5.73 13.86
C SER A 50 6.59 5.67 15.06
N GLU A 51 7.04 6.81 15.55
CA GLU A 51 7.87 6.90 16.73
C GLU A 51 7.05 7.40 17.92
N THR A 52 7.17 6.73 19.06
CA THR A 52 6.53 7.14 20.32
C THR A 52 7.55 7.03 21.44
N ASN A 53 7.86 8.15 22.10
CA ASN A 53 8.86 8.23 23.18
C ASN A 53 10.24 7.65 22.80
N GLY A 54 10.74 7.94 21.59
CA GLY A 54 12.06 7.47 21.13
C GLY A 54 12.11 5.99 20.74
N THR A 55 10.96 5.35 20.56
CA THR A 55 10.84 3.95 20.16
C THR A 55 9.96 3.83 18.92
N LEU A 56 10.45 3.13 17.90
CA LEU A 56 9.64 2.75 16.75
C LEU A 56 8.54 1.78 17.15
N GLN A 57 7.31 2.13 16.79
CA GLN A 57 6.12 1.32 16.94
C GLN A 57 5.63 0.91 15.56
N THR A 58 4.99 -0.25 15.48
CA THR A 58 4.25 -0.62 14.29
C THR A 58 2.82 -0.98 14.60
N GLN A 59 1.93 -0.44 13.79
CA GLN A 59 0.50 -0.67 13.86
C GLN A 59 0.01 -1.26 12.55
N ASN A 60 -0.86 -2.27 12.63
CA ASN A 60 -1.65 -2.71 11.49
C ASN A 60 -2.75 -1.68 11.23
N ILE A 61 -2.88 -1.25 9.98
CA ILE A 61 -3.89 -0.27 9.56
C ILE A 61 -4.76 -0.84 8.45
N SER A 62 -5.96 -0.30 8.30
CA SER A 62 -6.89 -0.64 7.23
C SER A 62 -7.66 0.57 6.74
N SER A 63 -8.12 0.51 5.50
CA SER A 63 -9.00 1.50 4.88
C SER A 63 -9.96 0.84 3.90
N GLN A 64 -10.96 1.58 3.44
CA GLN A 64 -11.94 1.08 2.47
C GLN A 64 -11.35 0.93 1.06
N ASP A 65 -10.41 1.81 0.71
CA ASP A 65 -9.75 1.84 -0.58
C ASP A 65 -8.35 2.48 -0.46
N LEU A 66 -7.63 2.57 -1.60
CA LEU A 66 -6.30 3.17 -1.70
C LEU A 66 -6.32 4.68 -1.96
N THR A 67 -7.42 5.38 -1.70
CA THR A 67 -7.47 6.85 -1.85
C THR A 67 -6.93 7.55 -0.62
N SER A 68 -7.13 6.96 0.56
CA SER A 68 -6.76 7.55 1.84
C SER A 68 -6.64 6.52 2.96
N ILE A 69 -5.86 6.87 3.98
CA ILE A 69 -5.79 6.14 5.26
C ILE A 69 -6.17 7.07 6.41
N THR A 70 -6.81 6.52 7.44
CA THR A 70 -7.10 7.28 8.67
C THR A 70 -6.20 6.79 9.79
N ILE A 71 -5.43 7.70 10.38
CA ILE A 71 -4.53 7.42 11.51
C ILE A 71 -4.85 8.42 12.61
N ASN A 72 -5.22 7.94 13.81
CA ASN A 72 -5.55 8.80 14.96
C ASN A 72 -6.54 9.93 14.60
N ASP A 73 -7.64 9.58 13.92
CA ASP A 73 -8.67 10.50 13.41
C ASP A 73 -8.23 11.49 12.33
N ILE A 74 -6.99 11.39 11.84
CA ILE A 74 -6.47 12.20 10.75
C ILE A 74 -6.61 11.42 9.44
N ASN A 75 -7.37 11.97 8.50
CA ASN A 75 -7.48 11.46 7.14
C ASN A 75 -6.28 11.94 6.31
N ILE A 76 -5.51 11.00 5.78
CA ILE A 76 -4.32 11.23 4.96
C ILE A 76 -4.61 10.74 3.54
N PRO A 77 -4.84 11.64 2.57
CA PRO A 77 -4.95 11.27 1.17
C PRO A 77 -3.64 10.66 0.66
N LEU A 78 -3.71 9.49 0.02
CA LEU A 78 -2.56 8.76 -0.53
C LEU A 78 -2.15 9.34 -1.90
N THR A 79 -1.68 10.58 -1.88
CA THR A 79 -1.24 11.32 -3.09
C THR A 79 0.24 11.64 -3.01
N LEU A 80 0.86 11.92 -4.17
CA LEU A 80 2.28 12.29 -4.24
C LEU A 80 2.60 13.54 -3.40
N GLU A 81 1.68 14.52 -3.33
CA GLU A 81 1.80 15.71 -2.49
C GLU A 81 1.91 15.38 -1.00
N ASN A 82 1.27 14.28 -0.57
CA ASN A 82 1.33 13.77 0.80
C ASN A 82 2.38 12.68 1.00
N GLY A 83 3.39 12.64 0.12
CA GLY A 83 4.51 11.70 0.21
C GLY A 83 4.14 10.24 -0.08
N ALA A 84 2.97 9.97 -0.68
CA ALA A 84 2.66 8.65 -1.20
C ALA A 84 3.50 8.38 -2.45
N CYS A 85 4.17 7.23 -2.47
CA CYS A 85 4.96 6.79 -3.58
C CYS A 85 4.17 5.90 -4.53
N CYS A 86 4.46 6.28 -5.77
CA CYS A 86 4.59 5.53 -6.99
C CYS A 86 3.25 5.19 -7.64
N GLU A 87 2.95 5.98 -8.68
CA GLU A 87 1.76 5.85 -9.52
C GLU A 87 1.79 4.56 -10.36
N GLU A 88 2.95 3.92 -10.50
CA GLU A 88 3.13 2.65 -11.20
C GLU A 88 2.51 1.43 -10.49
N PHE A 89 2.28 1.54 -9.18
CA PHE A 89 1.62 0.52 -8.37
C PHE A 89 0.12 0.79 -8.26
N GLU A 90 -0.70 -0.21 -8.57
CA GLU A 90 -2.16 -0.09 -8.59
C GLU A 90 -2.81 -0.62 -7.30
N ASN A 91 -2.18 -1.60 -6.65
CA ASN A 91 -2.73 -2.35 -5.53
C ASN A 91 -1.92 -2.20 -4.25
N VAL A 92 -0.75 -1.55 -4.31
CA VAL A 92 0.09 -1.21 -3.16
C VAL A 92 0.52 0.25 -3.19
N LYS A 93 0.63 0.86 -2.01
CA LYS A 93 1.22 2.20 -1.79
C LYS A 93 2.19 2.12 -0.63
N ILE A 94 3.30 2.82 -0.78
CA ILE A 94 4.20 3.16 0.33
C ILE A 94 4.29 4.67 0.46
N GLY A 95 4.71 5.19 1.60
CA GLY A 95 4.91 6.64 1.69
C GLY A 95 5.37 7.11 3.05
N ILE A 96 5.66 8.41 3.11
CA ILE A 96 5.92 9.14 4.34
C ILE A 96 4.97 10.32 4.42
N TYR A 97 4.17 10.35 5.48
CA TYR A 97 3.43 11.55 5.84
C TYR A 97 4.28 12.41 6.79
N GLU A 98 5.03 13.34 6.20
CA GLU A 98 6.01 14.19 6.88
C GLU A 98 5.48 14.95 8.11
N PRO A 99 4.25 15.50 8.12
CA PRO A 99 3.77 16.26 9.28
C PRO A 99 3.79 15.48 10.60
N LEU A 100 3.74 14.14 10.53
CA LEU A 100 3.77 13.24 11.68
C LEU A 100 4.91 12.21 11.62
N ASN A 101 5.79 12.29 10.61
CA ASN A 101 6.84 11.30 10.34
C ASN A 101 6.32 9.85 10.28
N TYR A 102 5.11 9.67 9.75
CA TYR A 102 4.50 8.35 9.58
C TYR A 102 5.00 7.70 8.32
N VAL A 103 5.66 6.55 8.44
CA VAL A 103 6.04 5.72 7.30
C VAL A 103 5.02 4.62 7.15
N TYR A 104 4.45 4.43 5.97
CA TYR A 104 3.39 3.43 5.78
C TYR A 104 3.60 2.59 4.54
N GLN A 105 3.03 1.39 4.58
CA GLN A 105 2.79 0.51 3.45
C GLN A 105 1.35 0.03 3.55
N VAL A 106 0.54 0.24 2.51
CA VAL A 106 -0.83 -0.26 2.44
C VAL A 106 -1.11 -0.88 1.08
N GLY A 107 -2.02 -1.84 1.02
CA GLY A 107 -2.40 -2.45 -0.23
C GLY A 107 -3.70 -3.25 -0.14
N ILE A 108 -4.26 -3.57 -1.30
CA ILE A 108 -5.43 -4.44 -1.47
C ILE A 108 -4.92 -5.88 -1.56
N PRO A 109 -5.01 -6.69 -0.49
CA PRO A 109 -4.37 -8.00 -0.46
C PRO A 109 -4.93 -8.90 -1.56
N THR A 110 -4.08 -9.78 -2.10
CA THR A 110 -4.54 -10.82 -3.02
C THR A 110 -5.57 -11.72 -2.31
N THR A 111 -6.83 -11.67 -2.76
CA THR A 111 -7.94 -12.46 -2.16
C THR A 111 -8.11 -13.83 -2.79
N ASN A 112 -7.60 -14.03 -4.00
CA ASN A 112 -7.47 -15.35 -4.61
C ASN A 112 -6.24 -16.06 -4.03
N GLU A 113 -6.15 -17.38 -4.18
CA GLU A 113 -4.90 -18.08 -3.85
C GLU A 113 -3.75 -17.49 -4.67
N ILE A 114 -2.62 -17.18 -4.01
CA ILE A 114 -1.38 -16.80 -4.68
C ILE A 114 -0.91 -17.96 -5.56
N PRO A 115 -0.05 -17.72 -6.57
CA PRO A 115 0.54 -18.81 -7.34
C PRO A 115 1.15 -19.87 -6.42
N SER A 116 1.00 -21.15 -6.76
CA SER A 116 1.51 -22.27 -5.96
C SER A 116 2.83 -22.84 -6.49
N THR A 117 3.25 -22.39 -7.68
CA THR A 117 4.45 -22.83 -8.39
C THR A 117 5.01 -21.70 -9.24
N GLY A 118 6.28 -21.82 -9.64
CA GLY A 118 6.96 -20.86 -10.50
C GLY A 118 7.77 -19.83 -9.70
N GLU A 119 8.68 -19.17 -10.41
CA GLU A 119 9.45 -18.04 -9.90
C GLU A 119 8.96 -16.77 -10.61
N VAL A 120 8.77 -15.70 -9.85
CA VAL A 120 8.36 -14.40 -10.38
C VAL A 120 9.32 -13.34 -9.87
N GLU A 121 9.86 -12.54 -10.78
CA GLU A 121 10.70 -11.39 -10.46
C GLU A 121 9.84 -10.15 -10.21
N TYR A 122 10.18 -9.38 -9.19
CA TYR A 122 9.52 -8.13 -8.80
C TYR A 122 10.55 -7.02 -8.75
N GLN A 123 10.21 -5.89 -9.34
CA GLN A 123 10.98 -4.65 -9.27
C GLN A 123 10.14 -3.52 -8.70
N GLY A 124 10.76 -2.63 -7.92
CA GLY A 124 10.01 -1.52 -7.36
C GLY A 124 10.82 -0.57 -6.50
N LYS A 125 10.12 0.05 -5.55
CA LYS A 125 10.61 1.20 -4.78
C LYS A 125 10.51 0.93 -3.30
N SER A 126 11.39 1.57 -2.56
CA SER A 126 11.44 1.50 -1.11
C SER A 126 11.76 2.85 -0.49
N ILE A 127 11.46 2.96 0.80
CA ILE A 127 11.76 4.13 1.61
C ILE A 127 12.45 3.62 2.88
N TYR A 128 13.74 3.95 3.00
CA TYR A 128 14.54 3.71 4.19
C TYR A 128 14.47 4.88 5.14
N ARG A 129 14.29 4.58 6.43
CA ARG A 129 14.30 5.52 7.54
C ARG A 129 15.31 5.08 8.58
N GLU A 130 16.24 5.96 8.93
CA GLU A 130 17.13 5.81 10.09
C GLU A 130 17.00 7.01 11.05
N GLU A 131 17.21 6.77 12.34
CA GLU A 131 17.29 7.86 13.33
C GLU A 131 18.52 8.74 13.07
N SER A 132 18.38 10.04 13.32
CA SER A 132 19.50 10.98 13.27
C SER A 132 19.65 11.73 14.58
N ASN A 133 20.88 12.16 14.87
CA ASN A 133 21.22 12.92 16.08
C ASN A 133 20.47 14.26 16.22
N ASN A 134 19.91 14.79 15.13
CA ASN A 134 19.22 16.09 15.09
C ASN A 134 17.68 15.96 15.22
N ASN A 135 17.16 14.82 15.69
CA ASN A 135 15.71 14.53 15.81
C ASN A 135 14.91 14.59 14.50
N THR A 136 15.58 14.71 13.35
CA THR A 136 14.97 14.62 12.01
C THR A 136 15.46 13.32 11.37
N PRO A 137 14.59 12.34 11.08
CA PRO A 137 15.04 11.07 10.51
C PRO A 137 15.68 11.29 9.14
N ILE A 138 16.67 10.47 8.82
CA ILE A 138 17.24 10.41 7.47
C ILE A 138 16.34 9.49 6.66
N ILE A 139 15.88 10.00 5.51
CA ILE A 139 15.00 9.30 4.58
C ILE A 139 15.73 9.11 3.26
N ILE A 140 15.78 7.88 2.77
CA ILE A 140 16.45 7.52 1.51
C ILE A 140 15.52 6.65 0.67
N ALA A 141 15.28 7.07 -0.58
CA ALA A 141 14.55 6.24 -1.54
C ALA A 141 15.46 5.10 -2.03
N GLY A 142 14.88 3.95 -2.33
CA GLY A 142 15.63 2.79 -2.80
C GLY A 142 14.93 2.01 -3.88
N GLU A 143 15.71 1.14 -4.52
CA GLU A 143 15.28 0.24 -5.58
C GLU A 143 15.17 -1.18 -5.03
N VAL A 144 14.08 -1.87 -5.37
CA VAL A 144 13.73 -3.21 -4.88
C VAL A 144 13.88 -4.21 -6.01
N TYR A 145 14.58 -5.33 -5.75
CA TYR A 145 14.72 -6.45 -6.66
C TYR A 145 14.50 -7.75 -5.89
N LEU A 146 13.31 -8.33 -6.02
CA LEU A 146 12.93 -9.55 -5.29
C LEU A 146 12.49 -10.63 -6.26
N VAL A 147 12.71 -11.87 -5.89
CA VAL A 147 12.19 -13.05 -6.57
C VAL A 147 11.34 -13.83 -5.58
N ALA A 148 10.08 -14.06 -5.91
CA ALA A 148 9.21 -14.97 -5.18
C ALA A 148 9.24 -16.33 -5.89
N ASP A 149 9.78 -17.34 -5.21
CA ASP A 149 9.68 -18.73 -5.63
C ASP A 149 8.50 -19.37 -4.91
N PHE A 150 7.37 -19.45 -5.61
CA PHE A 150 6.13 -20.01 -5.05
C PHE A 150 6.21 -21.52 -4.84
N GLY A 151 7.04 -22.22 -5.64
CA GLY A 151 7.24 -23.66 -5.51
C GLY A 151 8.02 -24.03 -4.25
N ASN A 152 9.11 -23.30 -3.98
CA ASN A 152 9.93 -23.47 -2.78
C ASN A 152 9.45 -22.63 -1.58
N LYS A 153 8.43 -21.80 -1.78
CA LYS A 153 7.80 -20.93 -0.77
C LYS A 153 8.78 -19.98 -0.11
N ASN A 154 9.60 -19.32 -0.90
CA ASN A 154 10.53 -18.32 -0.39
C ASN A 154 10.61 -17.06 -1.25
N ILE A 155 11.09 -15.99 -0.63
CA ILE A 155 11.47 -14.74 -1.27
C ILE A 155 12.97 -14.53 -1.05
N ARG A 156 13.65 -14.19 -2.15
CA ARG A 156 15.07 -13.85 -2.17
C ARG A 156 15.29 -12.55 -2.95
N GLY A 157 16.41 -11.88 -2.71
CA GLY A 157 16.79 -10.68 -3.44
C GLY A 157 17.25 -9.57 -2.51
N GLU A 158 17.24 -8.35 -3.03
CA GLU A 158 17.91 -7.21 -2.40
C GLU A 158 17.12 -5.91 -2.56
N ILE A 159 17.30 -5.01 -1.59
CA ILE A 159 16.88 -3.62 -1.69
C ILE A 159 18.12 -2.74 -1.57
N TYR A 160 18.26 -1.78 -2.48
CA TYR A 160 19.40 -0.89 -2.57
C TYR A 160 18.99 0.56 -2.30
N HIS A 161 19.70 1.24 -1.39
CA HIS A 161 19.51 2.67 -1.14
C HIS A 161 20.78 3.43 -1.51
N PHE A 162 20.62 4.48 -2.31
CA PHE A 162 21.71 5.33 -2.77
C PHE A 162 21.52 6.74 -2.21
N LYS A 163 22.57 7.35 -1.69
CA LYS A 163 22.55 8.79 -1.42
C LYS A 163 22.69 9.55 -2.74
N ASN A 164 22.15 10.76 -2.77
CA ASN A 164 22.08 11.56 -3.99
C ASN A 164 23.46 11.73 -4.65
N GLY A 165 23.57 11.25 -5.89
CA GLY A 165 24.79 11.37 -6.70
C GLY A 165 25.86 10.31 -6.42
N GLU A 166 25.57 9.31 -5.58
CA GLU A 166 26.49 8.19 -5.32
C GLU A 166 26.21 6.99 -6.22
N GLU A 167 27.28 6.37 -6.74
CA GLU A 167 27.20 5.13 -7.55
C GLU A 167 27.26 3.86 -6.68
N ILE A 168 27.78 3.99 -5.46
CA ILE A 168 27.90 2.90 -4.49
C ILE A 168 26.68 2.98 -3.55
N PRO A 169 25.99 1.87 -3.29
CA PRO A 169 24.85 1.88 -2.37
C PRO A 169 25.31 2.23 -0.95
N TYR A 170 24.58 3.15 -0.32
CA TYR A 170 24.74 3.48 1.09
C TYR A 170 24.31 2.32 1.98
N ASN A 171 23.22 1.65 1.59
CA ASN A 171 22.63 0.52 2.29
C ASN A 171 22.18 -0.56 1.31
N ILE A 172 22.40 -1.83 1.68
CA ILE A 172 21.85 -3.00 0.99
C ILE A 172 21.11 -3.88 2.01
N ILE A 173 19.86 -4.22 1.71
CA ILE A 173 19.07 -5.16 2.52
C ILE A 173 18.94 -6.47 1.77
N ASN A 174 19.36 -7.55 2.42
CA ASN A 174 19.38 -8.89 1.87
C ASN A 174 18.20 -9.72 2.36
N PHE A 175 17.39 -10.19 1.42
CA PHE A 175 16.33 -11.17 1.63
C PHE A 175 16.91 -12.56 1.37
N LYS A 176 17.25 -13.27 2.45
CA LYS A 176 17.82 -14.61 2.36
C LYS A 176 16.84 -15.63 2.92
N ASP A 177 16.04 -16.22 2.03
CA ASP A 177 15.10 -17.30 2.34
C ASP A 177 13.93 -16.87 3.25
N VAL A 178 13.40 -15.67 3.01
CA VAL A 178 12.17 -15.17 3.66
C VAL A 178 11.01 -16.07 3.26
N LYS A 179 10.24 -16.59 4.22
CA LYS A 179 9.26 -17.65 3.95
C LYS A 179 7.92 -17.09 3.50
N ILE A 180 7.36 -17.70 2.46
CA ILE A 180 5.99 -17.48 2.01
C ILE A 180 5.06 -18.35 2.86
N GLU A 181 4.12 -17.71 3.54
CA GLU A 181 3.11 -18.35 4.40
C GLU A 181 1.72 -17.81 4.04
N GLN A 182 0.82 -18.70 3.60
CA GLN A 182 -0.52 -18.32 3.13
C GLN A 182 -0.45 -17.28 2.00
N SER A 183 -1.03 -16.09 2.17
CA SER A 183 -1.00 -14.99 1.20
C SER A 183 0.06 -13.91 1.52
N GLY A 184 0.95 -14.18 2.48
CA GLY A 184 2.00 -13.27 2.86
C GLY A 184 3.34 -13.94 3.05
N PHE A 185 4.27 -13.20 3.61
CA PHE A 185 5.63 -13.68 3.84
C PHE A 185 6.27 -12.97 5.03
N LYS A 186 7.19 -13.66 5.68
CA LYS A 186 7.95 -13.12 6.82
C LYS A 186 9.28 -13.85 6.98
N GLY A 187 10.26 -13.19 7.57
CA GLY A 187 11.55 -13.81 7.82
C GLY A 187 12.60 -12.84 8.35
N GLU A 188 13.75 -13.40 8.68
CA GLU A 188 14.94 -12.63 9.03
C GLU A 188 15.62 -12.09 7.77
N ILE A 189 16.18 -10.89 7.90
CA ILE A 189 16.90 -10.18 6.84
C ILE A 189 18.14 -9.51 7.43
N ILE A 190 19.09 -9.16 6.57
CA ILE A 190 20.33 -8.48 6.97
C ILE A 190 20.45 -7.17 6.20
N SER A 191 20.60 -6.07 6.93
CA SER A 191 20.98 -4.77 6.40
C SER A 191 22.49 -4.61 6.48
N ILE A 192 23.11 -4.13 5.40
CA ILE A 192 24.54 -3.84 5.32
C ILE A 192 24.69 -2.37 4.97
N ASN A 193 25.19 -1.59 5.93
CA ASN A 193 25.46 -0.16 5.77
C ASN A 193 26.95 0.08 5.55
N MET A 194 27.29 1.06 4.72
CA MET A 194 28.66 1.55 4.61
C MET A 194 28.95 2.55 5.74
N GLY A 195 29.76 2.15 6.73
CA GLY A 195 30.15 3.02 7.84
C GLY A 195 31.06 4.18 7.41
N GLU A 196 31.32 5.13 8.32
CA GLU A 196 32.13 6.34 8.05
C GLU A 196 33.54 6.03 7.52
N ASN A 197 34.11 4.89 7.90
CA ASN A 197 35.43 4.43 7.45
C ASN A 197 35.38 3.50 6.23
N GLN A 198 34.24 3.41 5.54
CA GLN A 198 33.98 2.47 4.45
C GLN A 198 34.00 0.99 4.86
N GLU A 199 33.92 0.70 6.16
CA GLU A 199 33.77 -0.66 6.66
C GLU A 199 32.28 -1.06 6.69
N PRO A 200 31.91 -2.25 6.19
CA PRO A 200 30.54 -2.74 6.25
C PRO A 200 30.07 -2.97 7.68
N ILE A 201 28.88 -2.48 8.01
CA ILE A 201 28.20 -2.73 9.28
C ILE A 201 26.95 -3.55 9.00
N GLU A 202 26.93 -4.77 9.50
CA GLU A 202 25.78 -5.67 9.39
C GLU A 202 24.81 -5.49 10.57
N THR A 203 23.53 -5.34 10.26
CA THR A 203 22.45 -5.31 11.24
C THR A 203 21.36 -6.30 10.86
N THR A 204 21.02 -7.19 11.77
CA THR A 204 19.91 -8.12 11.58
C THR A 204 18.56 -7.43 11.79
N GLY A 205 17.56 -7.91 11.06
CA GLY A 205 16.20 -7.40 11.13
C GLY A 205 15.18 -8.46 10.77
N ASN A 206 13.91 -8.07 10.86
CA ASN A 206 12.77 -8.90 10.47
C ASN A 206 11.93 -8.17 9.43
N THR A 207 11.45 -8.91 8.44
CA THR A 207 10.49 -8.43 7.45
C THR A 207 9.15 -9.14 7.58
N GLU A 208 8.09 -8.40 7.28
CA GLU A 208 6.72 -8.90 7.12
C GLU A 208 6.11 -8.24 5.89
N GLY A 209 5.44 -9.01 5.04
CA GLY A 209 4.81 -8.49 3.83
C GLY A 209 3.70 -9.37 3.29
N LYS A 210 3.04 -8.87 2.25
CA LYS A 210 1.94 -9.54 1.57
C LYS A 210 2.05 -9.39 0.05
N PHE A 211 1.35 -10.27 -0.64
CA PHE A 211 1.03 -10.09 -2.05
C PHE A 211 -0.27 -9.26 -2.20
N TYR A 212 -0.30 -8.44 -3.24
CA TYR A 212 -1.36 -7.47 -3.50
C TYR A 212 -1.86 -7.60 -4.95
N GLY A 213 -3.14 -7.27 -5.13
CA GLY A 213 -3.78 -7.27 -6.44
C GLY A 213 -4.04 -8.66 -7.03
N PRO A 214 -4.53 -8.72 -8.28
CA PRO A 214 -4.79 -9.98 -8.97
C PRO A 214 -3.50 -10.81 -9.12
N ASN A 215 -3.60 -12.12 -8.91
CA ASN A 215 -2.53 -13.10 -9.14
C ASN A 215 -1.19 -12.79 -8.45
N ALA A 216 -1.20 -12.01 -7.36
CA ALA A 216 0.02 -11.57 -6.70
C ALA A 216 0.93 -10.67 -7.57
N GLY A 217 0.40 -9.99 -8.59
CA GLY A 217 1.20 -9.16 -9.51
C GLY A 217 1.92 -7.98 -8.84
N GLU A 218 1.59 -7.65 -7.59
CA GLU A 218 2.35 -6.73 -6.75
C GLU A 218 2.63 -7.35 -5.38
N LEU A 219 3.69 -6.88 -4.72
CA LEU A 219 4.00 -7.20 -3.33
C LEU A 219 4.40 -5.94 -2.59
N GLY A 220 4.36 -6.03 -1.26
CA GLY A 220 4.87 -4.98 -0.41
C GLY A 220 4.96 -5.43 1.03
N GLY A 221 5.76 -4.70 1.80
CA GLY A 221 5.98 -5.04 3.19
C GLY A 221 6.82 -4.01 3.90
N ILE A 222 7.19 -4.41 5.11
CA ILE A 222 7.99 -3.61 6.01
C ILE A 222 9.14 -4.43 6.58
N ALA A 223 10.23 -3.75 6.88
CA ALA A 223 11.41 -4.30 7.50
C ALA A 223 11.83 -3.42 8.69
N ARG A 224 12.28 -4.06 9.77
CA ARG A 224 12.75 -3.37 11.00
C ARG A 224 14.04 -4.00 11.46
N PHE A 225 14.97 -3.17 11.89
CA PHE A 225 16.34 -3.58 12.22
C PHE A 225 16.70 -3.24 13.67
N ASN A 226 17.69 -3.94 14.19
CA ASN A 226 18.15 -3.78 15.57
C ASN A 226 18.83 -2.42 15.85
N ASP A 227 19.27 -1.73 14.81
CA ASP A 227 19.83 -0.36 14.87
C ASP A 227 18.74 0.73 14.84
N LYS A 228 17.46 0.34 14.99
CA LYS A 228 16.28 1.21 14.90
C LYS A 228 16.05 1.83 13.52
N SER A 229 16.68 1.31 12.47
CA SER A 229 16.27 1.63 11.10
C SER A 229 15.05 0.81 10.67
N SER A 230 14.36 1.29 9.65
CA SER A 230 13.19 0.62 9.07
C SER A 230 13.05 0.91 7.59
N VAL A 231 12.38 0.00 6.87
CA VAL A 231 12.03 0.16 5.46
C VAL A 231 10.57 -0.18 5.22
N VAL A 232 9.93 0.59 4.35
CA VAL A 232 8.72 0.16 3.65
C VAL A 232 9.06 -0.05 2.18
N TYR A 233 8.47 -1.06 1.54
CA TYR A 233 8.74 -1.36 0.14
C TYR A 233 7.49 -1.84 -0.59
N ALA A 234 7.48 -1.59 -1.89
CA ALA A 234 6.48 -2.04 -2.85
C ALA A 234 7.19 -2.43 -4.15
N ALA A 235 6.74 -3.53 -4.77
CA ALA A 235 7.28 -3.98 -6.05
C ALA A 235 6.21 -4.64 -6.91
N LYS A 236 6.39 -4.55 -8.22
CA LYS A 236 5.51 -5.08 -9.25
C LYS A 236 6.24 -6.16 -10.03
N GLU A 237 5.50 -7.20 -10.42
CA GLU A 237 6.00 -8.27 -11.27
C GLU A 237 6.61 -7.71 -12.56
N VAL A 238 7.78 -8.21 -12.93
CA VAL A 238 8.44 -7.92 -14.21
C VAL A 238 7.84 -8.85 -15.26
N PRO A 239 7.24 -8.32 -16.34
CA PRO A 239 6.69 -9.17 -17.40
C PRO A 239 7.78 -10.04 -18.04
N GLU A 240 7.51 -11.33 -18.23
CA GLU A 240 8.36 -12.18 -19.07
C GLU A 240 8.34 -11.63 -20.51
N ASN A 241 9.50 -11.24 -21.02
CA ASN A 241 9.65 -10.85 -22.43
C ASN A 241 9.50 -12.11 -23.30
N ASN A 242 8.31 -12.36 -23.83
CA ASN A 242 8.05 -13.37 -24.86
C ASN A 242 8.43 -12.86 -26.25
#